data_AF-A0A244E4C8-F1
#
_entry.id   AF-A0A244E4C8-F1
#
_cell.length_a   1.000
_cell.length_b   1.000
_cell.length_c   1.000
_cell.angle_alpha   90.00
_cell.angle_beta   90.00
_cell.angle_gamma   90.00
#
_symmetry.space_group_name_H-M   'P 1'
#
loop_
_entity.id
_entity.type
_entity.pdbx_description
1 polymer ?
#
loop_
_entity_poly.entity_id
_entity_poly.type
_entity_poly.pdbx_seq_one_letter_code
_entity_poly.pdbx_strand_id
1 'polypeptide(L)'
;MTLDLWPPLSLIRSTLGHAGETPAGDAPPAAAAAAAAQPSDASLLMPLTELARRREAVAARAFPARWAPGRLVSVLHEGRLLGVLLDKCLHGNLWRGWMAASEADWASAYDVLLEPGDEPFEPMFGLIQTWNVLNLEQRPQLCARVLGELSATRLAAVRAVHDEWAVQQVLPIAPEPGRIALRTAGGVFTVLSGTPLGVDDPRADYQGLYLDAAARLAAPLHASTEPGGLSPPAAAATTGGGDWWSRLVGWFRADRVVRPALALLALVVVVQNAALLRSGGEEEEVRFRALPGAAAPAAAGEQLLLRWKPATDMADAQALLAAAGAEVMGGPDAQGRWRLRLAGGDAVQGRALLAASPLVESVEPP
;
A
#
# COMPACT_ATOMS: atom_id res chain seq x y z
N MET A 1 7.71 3.32 22.92
CA MET A 1 7.27 2.26 21.98
C MET A 1 8.04 2.49 20.68
N THR A 2 8.78 1.51 20.18
CA THR A 2 9.42 1.62 18.85
C THR A 2 8.32 1.57 17.79
N LEU A 3 8.16 2.64 17.03
CA LEU A 3 7.25 2.68 15.88
C LEU A 3 7.76 1.71 14.82
N ASP A 4 6.97 0.69 14.50
CA ASP A 4 7.32 -0.35 13.53
C ASP A 4 6.77 0.05 12.15
N LEU A 5 7.45 1.00 11.50
CA LEU A 5 7.10 1.46 10.15
C LEU A 5 7.73 0.54 9.10
N TRP A 6 6.94 0.11 8.13
CA TRP A 6 7.41 -0.76 7.04
C TRP A 6 7.40 -0.05 5.68
N PRO A 7 8.43 -0.26 4.82
CA PRO A 7 9.67 -0.97 5.09
C PRO A 7 10.57 -0.24 6.11
N PRO A 8 11.53 -0.93 6.74
CA PRO A 8 12.44 -0.29 7.68
C PRO A 8 13.27 0.79 6.97
N LEU A 9 13.55 1.90 7.65
CA LEU A 9 14.27 3.03 7.05
C LEU A 9 15.63 2.65 6.47
N SER A 10 16.33 1.69 7.08
CA SER A 10 17.62 1.19 6.59
C SER A 10 17.49 0.54 5.21
N LEU A 11 16.37 -0.15 4.94
CA LEU A 11 16.09 -0.72 3.63
C LEU A 11 15.87 0.41 2.62
N ILE A 12 15.04 1.40 2.95
CA ILE A 12 14.77 2.57 2.10
C ILE A 12 16.08 3.32 1.78
N ARG A 13 16.93 3.51 2.79
CA ARG A 13 18.25 4.13 2.64
C ARG A 13 19.15 3.32 1.72
N SER A 14 19.16 1.99 1.82
CA SER A 14 19.95 1.15 0.92
C SER A 14 19.45 1.21 -0.53
N THR A 15 18.14 1.36 -0.72
CA THR A 15 17.52 1.47 -2.05
C THR A 15 17.62 2.87 -2.66
N LEU A 16 17.79 3.92 -1.86
CA LEU A 16 17.90 5.31 -2.35
C LEU A 16 19.32 5.90 -2.25
N GLY A 17 20.19 5.38 -1.38
CA GLY A 17 21.54 5.88 -1.12
C GLY A 17 22.55 5.60 -2.24
N HIS A 18 23.66 6.33 -2.30
CA HIS A 18 24.62 6.29 -3.39
C HIS A 18 25.28 4.90 -3.58
N ALA A 19 25.57 4.53 -4.83
CA ALA A 19 26.54 3.49 -5.15
C ALA A 19 27.96 4.00 -4.82
N GLY A 20 28.34 3.98 -3.54
CA GLY A 20 29.65 4.45 -3.09
C GLY A 20 29.76 4.74 -1.60
N GLU A 21 28.66 5.03 -0.92
CA GLU A 21 28.63 5.18 0.53
C GLU A 21 28.34 3.84 1.18
N THR A 22 29.36 2.98 1.22
CA THR A 22 29.45 1.95 2.24
C THR A 22 29.91 2.65 3.52
N PRO A 23 29.09 2.79 4.57
CA PRO A 23 29.65 3.15 5.87
C PRO A 23 30.50 1.96 6.33
N ALA A 24 31.80 2.19 6.47
CA ALA A 24 32.67 1.30 7.21
C ALA A 24 32.25 1.36 8.69
N GLY A 25 31.66 0.29 9.21
CA GLY A 25 31.31 0.23 10.64
C GLY A 25 30.36 -0.91 10.98
N ASP A 26 30.94 -1.95 11.59
CA ASP A 26 30.37 -3.02 12.41
C ASP A 26 29.23 -3.88 11.84
N ALA A 27 29.63 -5.07 11.40
CA ALA A 27 28.74 -6.22 11.29
C ALA A 27 28.09 -6.51 12.66
N PRO A 28 26.75 -6.55 12.77
CA PRO A 28 26.11 -6.98 14.00
C PRO A 28 26.35 -8.48 14.22
N PRO A 29 26.54 -8.95 15.47
CA PRO A 29 26.62 -10.38 15.76
C PRO A 29 25.29 -11.04 15.37
N ALA A 30 25.40 -12.25 14.83
CA ALA A 30 24.28 -13.11 14.48
C ALA A 30 23.42 -13.39 15.72
N ALA A 31 22.38 -12.59 15.93
CA ALA A 31 21.34 -12.86 16.90
C ALA A 31 20.46 -13.97 16.34
N ALA A 32 20.43 -15.10 17.03
CA ALA A 32 19.54 -16.22 16.77
C ALA A 32 18.09 -15.71 16.75
N ALA A 33 17.49 -15.72 15.56
CA ALA A 33 16.09 -15.37 15.36
C ALA A 33 15.22 -16.39 16.10
N ALA A 34 14.61 -15.95 17.21
CA ALA A 34 13.43 -16.60 17.74
C ALA A 34 12.37 -16.61 16.63
N ALA A 35 11.92 -17.81 16.27
CA ALA A 35 10.94 -18.04 15.22
C ALA A 35 9.61 -17.35 15.58
N ALA A 36 9.46 -16.12 15.12
CA ALA A 36 8.15 -15.47 15.00
C ALA A 36 7.33 -16.31 14.01
N ALA A 37 6.11 -16.67 14.42
CA ALA A 37 5.18 -17.46 13.62
C ALA A 37 5.06 -16.85 12.22
N GLN A 38 5.46 -17.63 11.20
CA GLN A 38 5.31 -17.18 9.83
C GLN A 38 3.82 -17.00 9.53
N PRO A 39 3.39 -15.84 8.99
CA PRO A 39 2.03 -15.71 8.51
C PRO A 39 1.80 -16.81 7.48
N SER A 40 0.73 -17.59 7.65
CA SER A 40 0.39 -18.69 6.73
C SER A 40 0.36 -18.16 5.31
N ASP A 41 1.09 -18.77 4.37
CA ASP A 41 1.20 -18.35 2.96
C ASP A 41 -0.17 -18.04 2.30
N ALA A 42 -1.23 -18.70 2.77
CA ALA A 42 -2.61 -18.49 2.33
C ALA A 42 -3.13 -17.05 2.53
N SER A 43 -2.71 -16.33 3.58
CA SER A 43 -3.18 -14.96 3.84
C SER A 43 -2.59 -13.92 2.89
N LEU A 44 -1.47 -14.25 2.23
CA LEU A 44 -0.80 -13.38 1.25
C LEU A 44 -1.30 -13.62 -0.18
N LEU A 45 -1.98 -14.75 -0.46
CA LEU A 45 -2.43 -15.11 -1.81
C LEU A 45 -3.40 -14.09 -2.40
N MET A 46 -4.38 -13.63 -1.61
CA MET A 46 -5.36 -12.64 -2.07
C MET A 46 -4.70 -11.29 -2.41
N PRO A 47 -3.91 -10.67 -1.51
CA PRO A 47 -3.10 -9.50 -1.83
C PRO A 47 -2.24 -9.64 -3.10
N LEU A 48 -1.50 -10.73 -3.22
CA LEU A 48 -0.58 -10.92 -4.35
C LEU A 48 -1.33 -11.09 -5.68
N THR A 49 -2.47 -11.79 -5.64
CA THR A 49 -3.34 -11.96 -6.82
C THR A 49 -3.91 -10.62 -7.28
N GLU A 50 -4.33 -9.79 -6.33
CA GLU A 50 -4.83 -8.45 -6.63
C GLU A 50 -3.74 -7.56 -7.23
N LEU A 51 -2.52 -7.61 -6.69
CA LEU A 51 -1.39 -6.89 -7.28
C LEU A 51 -1.13 -7.36 -8.72
N ALA A 52 -1.07 -8.67 -8.94
CA ALA A 52 -0.82 -9.24 -10.25
C ALA A 52 -1.88 -8.77 -11.25
N ARG A 53 -3.16 -8.83 -10.86
CA ARG A 53 -4.30 -8.34 -11.66
C ARG A 53 -4.16 -6.86 -12.04
N ARG A 54 -3.77 -6.01 -11.09
CA ARG A 54 -3.57 -4.56 -11.34
C ARG A 54 -2.41 -4.29 -12.29
N ARG A 55 -1.30 -4.99 -12.12
CA ARG A 55 -0.14 -4.86 -13.02
C ARG A 55 -0.45 -5.36 -14.42
N GLU A 56 -1.22 -6.44 -14.55
CA GLU A 56 -1.73 -6.90 -15.83
C GLU A 56 -2.65 -5.85 -16.49
N ALA A 57 -3.52 -5.19 -15.73
CA ALA A 57 -4.36 -4.10 -16.25
C ALA A 57 -3.53 -2.91 -16.75
N VAL A 58 -2.46 -2.53 -16.02
CA VAL A 58 -1.50 -1.50 -16.45
C VAL A 58 -0.78 -1.91 -17.74
N ALA A 59 -0.31 -3.16 -17.83
CA ALA A 59 0.34 -3.67 -19.03
C ALA A 59 -0.61 -3.71 -20.23
N ALA A 60 -1.85 -4.15 -20.02
CA ALA A 60 -2.90 -4.22 -21.04
C ALA A 60 -3.33 -2.83 -21.52
N ARG A 61 -3.28 -1.80 -20.65
CA ARG A 61 -3.63 -0.43 -21.01
C ARG A 61 -2.72 0.15 -22.10
N ALA A 62 -1.47 -0.32 -22.20
CA ALA A 62 -0.49 0.07 -23.21
C ALA A 62 -0.39 1.60 -23.37
N PHE A 63 -0.01 2.29 -22.29
CA PHE A 63 0.05 3.75 -22.28
C PHE A 63 0.94 4.32 -23.40
N PRO A 64 0.50 5.40 -24.06
CA PRO A 64 1.36 6.08 -25.02
C PRO A 64 2.56 6.68 -24.29
N ALA A 65 3.75 6.65 -24.91
CA ALA A 65 4.97 7.23 -24.34
C ALA A 65 4.95 8.76 -24.18
N ARG A 66 3.86 9.42 -24.61
CA ARG A 66 3.69 10.87 -24.54
C ARG A 66 3.46 11.32 -23.10
N TRP A 67 4.26 12.28 -22.66
CA TRP A 67 4.09 12.95 -21.38
C TRP A 67 2.91 13.94 -21.43
N ALA A 68 2.15 13.98 -20.35
CA ALA A 68 0.95 14.82 -20.18
C ALA A 68 0.67 15.02 -18.67
N PRO A 69 -0.09 16.05 -18.28
CA PRO A 69 -0.61 16.18 -16.92
C PRO A 69 -1.32 14.89 -16.47
N GLY A 70 -1.06 14.46 -15.22
CA GLY A 70 -1.65 13.27 -14.63
C GLY A 70 -0.96 11.96 -15.03
N ARG A 71 0.07 12.00 -15.88
CA ARG A 71 0.86 10.81 -16.22
C ARG A 71 1.79 10.45 -15.07
N LEU A 72 1.73 9.20 -14.64
CA LEU A 72 2.69 8.62 -13.72
C LEU A 72 3.79 7.96 -14.54
N VAL A 73 5.01 8.45 -14.41
CA VAL A 73 6.17 7.94 -15.15
C VAL A 73 7.16 7.30 -14.21
N SER A 74 7.77 6.20 -14.65
CA SER A 74 8.94 5.62 -14.02
C SER A 74 10.19 6.05 -14.76
N VAL A 75 11.23 6.46 -14.03
CA VAL A 75 12.54 6.82 -14.56
C VAL A 75 13.57 5.84 -14.01
N LEU A 76 14.39 5.27 -14.91
CA LEU A 76 15.54 4.47 -14.49
C LEU A 76 16.73 5.42 -14.25
N HIS A 77 17.14 5.58 -13.00
CA HIS A 77 18.25 6.43 -12.58
C HIS A 77 19.21 5.63 -11.70
N GLU A 78 20.49 5.57 -12.08
CA GLU A 78 21.52 4.80 -11.35
C GLU A 78 21.13 3.33 -11.08
N GLY A 79 20.45 2.70 -12.05
CA GLY A 79 19.99 1.31 -11.95
C GLY A 79 18.72 1.12 -11.10
N ARG A 80 18.08 2.20 -10.67
CA ARG A 80 16.89 2.18 -9.80
C ARG A 80 15.70 2.85 -10.46
N LEU A 81 14.52 2.35 -10.16
CA LEU A 81 13.28 2.88 -10.72
C LEU A 81 12.67 3.91 -9.77
N LEU A 82 12.57 5.16 -10.21
CA LEU A 82 11.95 6.26 -9.47
C LEU A 82 10.64 6.66 -10.13
N GLY A 83 9.59 6.87 -9.33
CA GLY A 83 8.28 7.30 -9.82
C GLY A 83 8.14 8.81 -9.78
N VAL A 84 7.50 9.39 -10.79
CA VAL A 84 7.14 10.81 -10.83
C VAL A 84 5.76 10.99 -11.43
N LEU A 85 4.88 11.72 -10.73
CA LEU A 85 3.60 12.18 -11.28
C LEU A 85 3.82 13.52 -11.97
N LEU A 86 3.52 13.60 -13.27
CA LEU A 86 3.65 14.82 -14.06
C LEU A 86 2.46 15.75 -13.83
N ASP A 87 2.73 17.01 -13.52
CA ASP A 87 1.72 18.05 -13.30
C ASP A 87 1.49 18.90 -14.55
N LYS A 88 2.54 19.61 -14.99
CA LYS A 88 2.45 20.56 -16.09
C LYS A 88 3.78 20.72 -16.81
N CYS A 89 3.71 20.98 -18.10
CA CYS A 89 4.86 21.39 -18.89
C CYS A 89 5.15 22.86 -18.63
N LEU A 90 6.38 23.19 -18.22
CA LEU A 90 6.81 24.57 -17.97
C LEU A 90 7.20 25.26 -19.27
N HIS A 91 8.11 24.64 -20.04
CA HIS A 91 8.50 25.08 -21.38
C HIS A 91 9.21 23.96 -22.13
N GLY A 92 9.06 23.90 -23.46
CA GLY A 92 9.70 22.89 -24.29
C GLY A 92 9.43 21.48 -23.77
N ASN A 93 10.48 20.80 -23.31
CA ASN A 93 10.42 19.46 -22.76
C ASN A 93 10.58 19.41 -21.23
N LEU A 94 10.57 20.56 -20.55
CA LEU A 94 10.71 20.64 -19.10
C LEU A 94 9.34 20.53 -18.44
N TRP A 95 9.18 19.51 -17.60
CA TRP A 95 7.96 19.20 -16.87
C TRP A 95 8.16 19.40 -15.38
N ARG A 96 7.15 19.93 -14.70
CA ARG A 96 7.06 19.90 -13.25
C ARG A 96 6.23 18.70 -12.82
N GLY A 97 6.60 18.11 -11.70
CA GLY A 97 5.84 17.03 -11.08
C GLY A 97 6.22 16.83 -9.62
N TRP A 98 5.76 15.70 -9.09
CA TRP A 98 6.02 15.26 -7.72
C TRP A 98 6.57 13.83 -7.72
N MET A 99 7.44 13.52 -6.77
CA MET A 99 7.88 12.14 -6.58
C MET A 99 6.70 11.22 -6.23
N ALA A 100 6.81 9.97 -6.67
CA ALA A 100 5.88 8.90 -6.34
C ALA A 100 6.64 7.70 -5.75
N ALA A 101 6.02 7.08 -4.75
CA ALA A 101 6.62 6.08 -3.87
C ALA A 101 5.63 4.94 -3.57
N SER A 102 6.08 3.93 -2.82
CA SER A 102 5.26 2.79 -2.41
C SER A 102 4.97 2.72 -0.89
N GLU A 103 5.69 3.50 -0.10
CA GLU A 103 5.79 3.30 1.35
C GLU A 103 4.69 4.04 2.13
N ALA A 104 3.48 3.49 2.11
CA ALA A 104 2.30 4.10 2.75
C ALA A 104 2.48 4.41 4.25
N ASP A 105 3.18 3.56 5.02
CA ASP A 105 3.39 3.78 6.46
C ASP A 105 4.24 5.03 6.75
N TRP A 106 5.01 5.48 5.75
CA TRP A 106 5.86 6.65 5.80
C TRP A 106 5.15 7.93 5.34
N ALA A 107 3.89 7.82 4.91
CA ALA A 107 3.11 8.95 4.47
C ALA A 107 2.96 10.01 5.59
N SER A 108 3.18 11.26 5.21
CA SER A 108 2.83 12.47 5.94
C SER A 108 1.44 12.97 5.51
N ALA A 109 0.95 14.02 6.16
CA ALA A 109 -0.34 14.62 5.79
C ALA A 109 -0.36 15.31 4.43
N TYR A 110 0.81 15.55 3.83
CA TYR A 110 0.95 16.14 2.50
C TYR A 110 1.28 15.10 1.43
N ASP A 111 1.14 13.81 1.75
CA ASP A 111 1.18 12.75 0.75
C ASP A 111 -0.24 12.32 0.37
N VAL A 112 -0.43 11.90 -0.87
CA VAL A 112 -1.71 11.39 -1.37
C VAL A 112 -1.56 9.92 -1.74
N LEU A 113 -2.34 9.07 -1.09
CA LEU A 113 -2.44 7.66 -1.41
C LEU A 113 -3.47 7.45 -2.52
N LEU A 114 -3.06 6.78 -3.58
CA LEU A 114 -3.90 6.43 -4.72
C LEU A 114 -4.73 5.18 -4.41
N GLU A 115 -6.00 5.24 -4.80
CA GLU A 115 -7.00 4.22 -4.55
C GLU A 115 -7.28 3.39 -5.82
N PRO A 116 -7.94 2.22 -5.73
CA PRO A 116 -8.43 1.49 -6.90
C PRO A 116 -9.24 2.35 -7.87
N GLY A 117 -9.98 3.33 -7.35
CA GLY A 117 -10.73 4.26 -8.18
C GLY A 117 -9.87 5.17 -9.05
N ASP A 118 -8.56 5.25 -8.77
CA ASP A 118 -7.58 6.06 -9.49
C ASP A 118 -6.81 5.26 -10.56
N GLU A 119 -7.11 3.97 -10.67
CA GLU A 119 -6.55 3.12 -11.73
C GLU A 119 -6.94 3.61 -13.13
N PRO A 120 -6.09 3.33 -14.14
CA PRO A 120 -4.90 2.48 -14.08
C PRO A 120 -3.61 3.21 -13.67
N PHE A 121 -2.87 2.62 -12.73
CA PHE A 121 -1.48 3.00 -12.40
C PHE A 121 -0.71 1.81 -11.81
N GLU A 122 0.62 1.83 -11.93
CA GLU A 122 1.51 0.84 -11.31
C GLU A 122 1.49 0.99 -9.77
N PRO A 123 1.06 -0.04 -9.02
CA PRO A 123 0.90 0.07 -7.57
C PRO A 123 2.16 0.43 -6.78
N MET A 124 3.37 0.20 -7.33
CA MET A 124 4.62 0.62 -6.68
C MET A 124 4.79 2.15 -6.61
N PHE A 125 3.93 2.91 -7.28
CA PHE A 125 3.91 4.38 -7.29
C PHE A 125 2.58 4.92 -6.75
N GLY A 126 1.96 4.18 -5.82
CA GLY A 126 0.67 4.49 -5.22
C GLY A 126 0.66 5.61 -4.18
N LEU A 127 1.80 6.17 -3.80
CA LEU A 127 1.91 7.30 -2.89
C LEU A 127 2.51 8.51 -3.62
N ILE A 128 1.82 9.64 -3.67
CA ILE A 128 2.30 10.87 -4.30
C ILE A 128 2.80 11.85 -3.24
N GLN A 129 4.07 12.24 -3.32
CA GLN A 129 4.73 13.14 -2.37
C GLN A 129 4.56 14.60 -2.78
N THR A 130 3.45 15.24 -2.42
CA THR A 130 3.12 16.59 -2.93
C THR A 130 4.05 17.69 -2.43
N TRP A 131 4.81 17.41 -1.36
CA TRP A 131 5.88 18.25 -0.85
C TRP A 131 7.20 18.10 -1.62
N ASN A 132 7.39 17.00 -2.36
CA ASN A 132 8.63 16.69 -3.08
C ASN A 132 8.52 17.07 -4.57
N VAL A 133 8.57 18.38 -4.84
CA VAL A 133 8.47 18.94 -6.19
C VAL A 133 9.80 18.81 -6.93
N LEU A 134 9.75 18.36 -8.17
CA LEU A 134 10.91 18.37 -9.06
C LEU A 134 10.54 18.81 -10.48
N ASN A 135 11.57 19.21 -11.23
CA ASN A 135 11.46 19.44 -12.66
C ASN A 135 12.25 18.38 -13.42
N LEU A 136 11.61 17.74 -14.39
CA LEU A 136 12.18 16.72 -15.26
C LEU A 136 12.18 17.18 -16.70
N GLU A 137 13.30 17.02 -17.38
CA GLU A 137 13.33 17.21 -18.82
C GLU A 137 13.11 15.89 -19.54
N GLN A 138 12.15 15.86 -20.47
CA GLN A 138 11.88 14.69 -21.30
C GLN A 138 13.05 14.49 -22.28
N ARG A 139 13.95 13.57 -21.92
CA ARG A 139 15.13 13.18 -22.72
C ARG A 139 15.20 11.67 -22.89
N PRO A 140 15.70 11.16 -24.04
CA PRO A 140 15.84 9.71 -24.25
C PRO A 140 16.67 8.99 -23.17
N GLN A 141 17.70 9.64 -22.63
CA GLN A 141 18.60 9.09 -21.59
C GLN A 141 17.90 8.85 -20.25
N LEU A 142 16.78 9.52 -20.00
CA LEU A 142 15.99 9.34 -18.80
C LEU A 142 15.29 7.96 -18.78
N CYS A 143 15.22 7.26 -19.92
CA CYS A 143 14.60 5.93 -20.03
C CYS A 143 13.19 5.86 -19.41
N ALA A 144 12.44 6.98 -19.51
CA ALA A 144 11.18 7.11 -18.81
C ALA A 144 10.05 6.33 -19.50
N ARG A 145 9.19 5.68 -18.70
CA ARG A 145 8.03 4.92 -19.19
C ARG A 145 6.78 5.38 -18.46
N VAL A 146 5.68 5.56 -19.18
CA VAL A 146 4.37 5.86 -18.57
C VAL A 146 3.81 4.58 -18.00
N LEU A 147 3.53 4.59 -16.69
CA LEU A 147 2.99 3.45 -15.93
C LEU A 147 1.66 3.76 -15.25
N GLY A 148 1.10 4.95 -15.45
CA GLY A 148 -0.21 5.30 -14.93
C GLY A 148 -0.76 6.59 -15.50
N GLU A 149 -2.05 6.79 -15.27
CA GLU A 149 -2.77 8.01 -15.63
C GLU A 149 -3.83 8.31 -14.59
N LEU A 150 -3.68 9.43 -13.89
CA LEU A 150 -4.70 9.94 -12.99
C LEU A 150 -5.76 10.72 -13.76
N SER A 151 -7.00 10.62 -13.29
CA SER A 151 -8.07 11.48 -13.78
C SER A 151 -7.77 12.95 -13.48
N ALA A 152 -8.36 13.86 -14.26
CA ALA A 152 -8.22 15.30 -14.03
C ALA A 152 -8.69 15.71 -12.62
N THR A 153 -9.76 15.09 -12.12
CA THR A 153 -10.29 15.31 -10.77
C THR A 153 -9.30 14.88 -9.71
N ARG A 154 -8.68 13.69 -9.84
CA ARG A 154 -7.68 13.24 -8.86
C ARG A 154 -6.42 14.09 -8.92
N LEU A 155 -5.97 14.49 -10.11
CA LEU A 155 -4.85 15.43 -10.25
C LEU A 155 -5.15 16.80 -9.59
N ALA A 156 -6.39 17.28 -9.67
CA ALA A 156 -6.82 18.49 -8.96
C ALA A 156 -6.78 18.31 -7.43
N ALA A 157 -7.17 17.15 -6.91
CA ALA A 157 -7.03 16.82 -5.50
C ALA A 157 -5.56 16.81 -5.04
N VAL A 158 -4.67 16.23 -5.84
CA VAL A 158 -3.21 16.25 -5.59
C VAL A 158 -2.68 17.68 -5.55
N ARG A 159 -3.09 18.54 -6.49
CA ARG A 159 -2.74 19.97 -6.49
C ARG A 159 -3.25 20.69 -5.24
N ALA A 160 -4.48 20.40 -4.80
CA ALA A 160 -5.02 21.00 -3.59
C ALA A 160 -4.17 20.64 -2.36
N VAL A 161 -3.73 19.39 -2.20
CA VAL A 161 -2.84 18.97 -1.11
C VAL A 161 -1.46 19.65 -1.24
N HIS A 162 -0.95 19.82 -2.45
CA HIS A 162 0.26 20.60 -2.69
C HIS A 162 0.11 22.06 -2.25
N ASP A 163 -1.01 22.70 -2.55
CA ASP A 163 -1.28 24.09 -2.17
C ASP A 163 -1.34 24.25 -0.63
N GLU A 164 -1.95 23.28 0.06
CA GLU A 164 -1.96 23.20 1.53
C GLU A 164 -0.54 23.10 2.10
N TRP A 165 0.30 22.25 1.52
CA TRP A 165 1.71 22.17 1.89
C TRP A 165 2.44 23.49 1.61
N ALA A 166 2.20 24.12 0.46
CA ALA A 166 2.89 25.34 0.07
C ALA A 166 2.63 26.49 1.06
N VAL A 167 1.43 26.54 1.66
CA VAL A 167 1.07 27.51 2.71
C VAL A 167 1.30 26.98 4.14
N GLN A 168 1.84 25.77 4.28
CA GLN A 168 2.04 25.07 5.56
C GLN A 168 0.77 25.04 6.42
N GLN A 169 -0.35 24.67 5.78
CA GLN A 169 -1.65 24.65 6.43
C GLN A 169 -1.66 23.73 7.66
N VAL A 170 -2.02 24.28 8.81
CA VAL A 170 -2.19 23.49 10.03
C VAL A 170 -3.45 22.63 9.87
N LEU A 171 -3.26 21.31 9.96
CA LEU A 171 -4.34 20.34 9.86
C LEU A 171 -4.81 19.94 11.26
N PRO A 172 -6.13 19.81 11.50
CA PRO A 172 -6.68 19.39 12.78
C PRO A 172 -6.56 17.86 12.97
N ILE A 173 -5.35 17.32 12.78
CA ILE A 173 -5.03 15.89 12.84
C ILE A 173 -3.82 15.73 13.75
N ALA A 174 -3.92 14.86 14.75
CA ALA A 174 -2.79 14.55 15.62
C ALA A 174 -1.68 13.82 14.85
N PRO A 175 -0.40 14.06 15.16
CA PRO A 175 0.70 13.26 14.60
C PRO A 175 0.65 11.79 15.06
N GLU A 176 0.37 10.88 14.13
CA GLU A 176 0.38 9.42 14.36
C GLU A 176 1.07 8.69 13.20
N PRO A 177 2.41 8.50 13.24
CA PRO A 177 3.15 7.79 12.19
C PRO A 177 2.57 6.40 11.89
N GLY A 178 2.55 6.00 10.61
CA GLY A 178 1.96 4.73 10.17
C GLY A 178 0.43 4.73 10.08
N ARG A 179 -0.23 5.85 10.37
CA ARG A 179 -1.69 6.00 10.19
C ARG A 179 -2.03 6.74 8.91
N ILE A 180 -3.07 6.25 8.26
CA ILE A 180 -3.69 6.88 7.09
C ILE A 180 -5.00 7.53 7.53
N ALA A 181 -5.18 8.79 7.16
CA ALA A 181 -6.36 9.60 7.41
C ALA A 181 -7.13 9.82 6.10
N LEU A 182 -8.45 9.66 6.14
CA LEU A 182 -9.36 10.19 5.14
C LEU A 182 -9.71 11.63 5.54
N ARG A 183 -9.37 12.60 4.69
CA ARG A 183 -9.59 14.03 4.97
C ARG A 183 -10.06 14.81 3.75
N THR A 184 -10.59 16.00 3.99
CA THR A 184 -10.86 16.98 2.94
C THR A 184 -9.59 17.76 2.62
N ALA A 185 -9.35 18.03 1.34
CA ALA A 185 -8.30 18.89 0.83
C ALA A 185 -8.88 19.99 -0.06
N GLY A 186 -8.41 21.23 0.11
CA GLY A 186 -8.91 22.40 -0.63
C GLY A 186 -10.42 22.64 -0.46
N GLY A 187 -11.02 22.14 0.63
CA GLY A 187 -12.45 22.27 0.95
C GLY A 187 -13.41 21.45 0.09
N VAL A 188 -12.93 20.69 -0.91
CA VAL A 188 -13.81 20.00 -1.87
C VAL A 188 -13.37 18.58 -2.23
N PHE A 189 -12.09 18.24 -2.07
CA PHE A 189 -11.57 16.94 -2.48
C PHE A 189 -11.41 16.02 -1.29
N THR A 190 -11.90 14.79 -1.38
CA THR A 190 -11.59 13.76 -0.40
C THR A 190 -10.30 13.03 -0.79
N VAL A 191 -9.33 12.98 0.13
CA VAL A 191 -8.02 12.34 -0.07
C VAL A 191 -7.69 11.40 1.09
N LEU A 192 -6.97 10.31 0.76
CA LEU A 192 -6.24 9.53 1.74
C LEU A 192 -4.83 10.09 1.87
N SER A 193 -4.43 10.50 3.07
CA SER A 193 -3.09 10.99 3.38
C SER A 193 -2.54 10.29 4.62
N GLY A 194 -1.25 10.47 4.92
CA GLY A 194 -0.75 10.20 6.26
C GLY A 194 -1.24 11.24 7.28
N THR A 195 -0.62 11.25 8.46
CA THR A 195 -0.83 12.29 9.48
C THR A 195 0.31 13.32 9.48
N PRO A 196 0.14 14.49 10.12
CA PRO A 196 1.22 15.44 10.30
C PRO A 196 2.44 14.80 10.98
N LEU A 197 3.62 15.36 10.72
CA LEU A 197 4.85 14.93 11.37
C LEU A 197 4.86 15.36 12.85
N GLY A 198 5.30 14.45 13.71
CA GLY A 198 5.51 14.75 15.13
C GLY A 198 6.88 15.39 15.41
N VAL A 199 7.14 15.66 16.68
CA VAL A 199 8.50 15.98 17.15
C VAL A 199 9.32 14.68 17.12
N ASP A 200 10.57 14.77 16.63
CA ASP A 200 11.49 13.63 16.48
C ASP A 200 10.93 12.45 15.65
N ASP A 201 10.14 12.78 14.63
CA ASP A 201 9.48 11.81 13.76
C ASP A 201 10.47 11.15 12.78
N PRO A 202 10.59 9.80 12.74
CA PRO A 202 11.51 9.13 11.83
C PRO A 202 11.17 9.39 10.35
N ARG A 203 9.92 9.76 10.03
CA ARG A 203 9.52 10.11 8.67
C ARG A 203 10.25 11.35 8.14
N ALA A 204 10.82 12.20 9.00
CA ALA A 204 11.67 13.31 8.56
C ALA A 204 12.92 12.83 7.80
N ASP A 205 13.60 11.78 8.30
CA ASP A 205 14.75 11.17 7.61
C ASP A 205 14.34 10.54 6.27
N TYR A 206 13.18 9.90 6.23
CA TYR A 206 12.58 9.38 5.00
C TYR A 206 12.35 10.48 3.96
N GLN A 207 11.80 11.62 4.38
CA GLN A 207 11.61 12.77 3.49
C GLN A 207 12.96 13.26 2.95
N GLY A 208 13.99 13.35 3.80
CA GLY A 208 15.35 13.70 3.39
C GLY A 208 15.89 12.80 2.28
N LEU A 209 15.76 11.47 2.42
CA LEU A 209 16.22 10.51 1.40
C LEU A 209 15.54 10.73 0.03
N TYR A 210 14.25 11.04 0.04
CA TYR A 210 13.48 11.29 -1.17
C TYR A 210 13.74 12.67 -1.79
N LEU A 211 14.01 13.70 -0.98
CA LEU A 211 14.49 14.99 -1.48
C LEU A 211 15.84 14.83 -2.19
N ASP A 212 16.76 14.08 -1.60
CA ASP A 212 18.07 13.82 -2.19
C ASP A 212 17.94 13.05 -3.51
N ALA A 213 17.06 12.04 -3.56
CA ALA A 213 16.78 11.28 -4.78
C ALA A 213 16.16 12.18 -5.87
N ALA A 214 15.22 13.05 -5.52
CA ALA A 214 14.61 14.01 -6.44
C ALA A 214 15.64 15.02 -6.97
N ALA A 215 16.55 15.50 -6.11
CA ALA A 215 17.62 16.41 -6.51
C ALA A 215 18.59 15.78 -7.51
N ARG A 216 19.00 14.53 -7.30
CA ARG A 216 19.84 13.78 -8.25
C ARG A 216 19.13 13.54 -9.57
N LEU A 217 17.86 13.18 -9.50
CA LEU A 217 17.04 12.94 -10.68
C LEU A 217 16.80 14.21 -11.51
N ALA A 218 16.63 15.36 -10.86
CA ALA A 218 16.46 16.67 -11.50
C ALA A 218 17.78 17.27 -12.00
N ALA A 219 18.93 16.76 -11.52
CA ALA A 219 20.22 17.23 -11.96
C ALA A 219 20.40 16.93 -13.48
N PRO A 220 20.90 17.90 -14.27
CA PRO A 220 21.25 17.63 -15.65
C PRO A 220 22.28 16.50 -15.68
N LEU A 221 21.94 15.38 -16.34
CA LEU A 221 22.94 14.35 -16.64
C LEU A 221 24.03 15.00 -17.48
N HIS A 222 25.16 15.36 -16.85
CA HIS A 222 26.36 15.73 -17.57
C HIS A 222 26.82 14.48 -18.31
N ALA A 223 26.87 14.54 -19.64
CA ALA A 223 27.41 13.47 -20.43
C ALA A 223 28.87 13.24 -20.03
N SER A 224 29.14 12.19 -19.26
CA SER A 224 30.47 11.60 -19.14
C SER A 224 30.85 11.07 -20.53
N THR A 225 31.40 11.97 -21.34
CA THR A 225 31.98 11.65 -22.63
C THR A 225 33.41 11.17 -22.36
N GLU A 226 33.58 9.88 -22.08
CA GLU A 226 34.84 9.20 -22.39
C GLU A 226 34.64 8.48 -23.74
N PRO A 227 35.32 8.89 -24.82
CA PRO A 227 35.26 8.21 -26.10
C PRO A 227 36.12 6.94 -26.06
N GLY A 228 35.58 5.88 -25.47
CA GLY A 228 36.16 4.54 -25.47
C GLY A 228 35.50 3.62 -26.50
N GLY A 229 36.02 3.63 -27.73
CA GLY A 229 35.93 2.57 -28.74
C GLY A 229 34.62 1.77 -28.88
N LEU A 230 33.76 2.18 -29.82
CA LEU A 230 32.72 1.30 -30.37
C LEU A 230 33.36 0.13 -31.13
N SER A 231 33.38 -1.05 -30.52
CA SER A 231 33.39 -2.31 -31.29
C SER A 231 31.95 -2.72 -31.54
N PRO A 232 31.51 -2.90 -32.80
CA PRO A 232 30.15 -3.37 -33.07
C PRO A 232 30.04 -4.86 -32.67
N PRO A 233 29.02 -5.26 -31.90
CA PRO A 233 28.71 -6.67 -31.80
C PRO A 233 28.15 -7.16 -33.14
N ALA A 234 28.72 -8.27 -33.61
CA ALA A 234 28.38 -8.95 -34.84
C ALA A 234 26.87 -9.27 -34.91
N ALA A 235 26.31 -9.14 -36.12
CA ALA A 235 24.97 -9.56 -36.44
C ALA A 235 24.78 -11.05 -36.13
N ALA A 236 23.84 -11.38 -35.24
CA ALA A 236 23.32 -12.73 -35.07
C ALA A 236 21.83 -12.73 -35.44
N ALA A 237 21.54 -13.59 -36.40
CA ALA A 237 20.28 -13.72 -37.12
C ALA A 237 19.09 -14.10 -36.22
N THR A 238 17.92 -13.68 -36.66
CA THR A 238 16.61 -14.16 -36.24
C THR A 238 16.43 -15.64 -36.57
N THR A 239 16.15 -16.48 -35.55
CA THR A 239 15.35 -17.70 -35.69
C THR A 239 14.81 -18.12 -34.32
N GLY A 240 13.54 -18.54 -34.28
CA GLY A 240 13.06 -19.54 -33.33
C GLY A 240 12.29 -19.00 -32.13
N GLY A 241 10.96 -19.17 -32.17
CA GLY A 241 10.09 -18.95 -31.02
C GLY A 241 10.51 -19.81 -29.84
N GLY A 242 10.54 -19.18 -28.67
CA GLY A 242 10.95 -19.82 -27.44
C GLY A 242 11.48 -18.80 -26.46
N ASP A 243 10.74 -18.64 -25.38
CA ASP A 243 11.29 -18.25 -24.08
C ASP A 243 11.30 -16.75 -23.71
N TRP A 244 10.10 -16.17 -23.72
CA TRP A 244 9.77 -14.97 -22.92
C TRP A 244 10.06 -15.17 -21.42
N TRP A 245 9.96 -16.42 -20.95
CA TRP A 245 10.09 -16.80 -19.55
C TRP A 245 11.53 -16.64 -19.05
N SER A 246 12.56 -16.93 -19.86
CA SER A 246 13.95 -16.67 -19.48
C SER A 246 14.32 -15.17 -19.44
N ARG A 247 13.65 -14.32 -20.23
CA ARG A 247 13.80 -12.85 -20.13
C ARG A 247 13.15 -12.27 -18.87
N LEU A 248 12.05 -12.85 -18.41
CA LEU A 248 11.42 -12.53 -17.12
C LEU A 248 12.26 -13.00 -15.93
N VAL A 249 12.86 -14.20 -15.99
CA VAL A 249 13.73 -14.71 -14.92
C VAL A 249 15.04 -13.91 -14.80
N GLY A 250 15.54 -13.31 -15.90
CA GLY A 250 16.63 -12.34 -15.86
C GLY A 250 16.25 -11.05 -15.13
N TRP A 251 15.01 -10.60 -15.25
CA TRP A 251 14.45 -9.43 -14.55
C TRP A 251 14.30 -9.69 -13.03
N PHE A 252 13.90 -10.91 -12.64
CA PHE A 252 13.82 -11.33 -11.24
C PHE A 252 15.18 -11.65 -10.57
N ARG A 253 16.29 -11.75 -11.32
CA ARG A 253 17.63 -11.98 -10.76
C ARG A 253 18.38 -10.70 -10.39
N ALA A 254 17.96 -9.55 -10.92
CA ALA A 254 18.51 -8.24 -10.58
C ALA A 254 17.84 -7.61 -9.34
N ASP A 255 16.65 -8.06 -8.97
CA ASP A 255 15.92 -7.60 -7.78
C ASP A 255 15.73 -8.75 -6.79
N ARG A 256 16.64 -8.85 -5.82
CA ARG A 256 16.53 -9.82 -4.70
C ARG A 256 15.43 -9.46 -3.68
N VAL A 257 14.58 -8.47 -3.97
CA VAL A 257 13.60 -7.93 -3.01
C VAL A 257 12.23 -7.80 -3.66
N VAL A 258 11.67 -8.92 -4.12
CA VAL A 258 10.21 -9.03 -4.28
C VAL A 258 9.75 -10.34 -3.66
N ARG A 259 9.48 -10.29 -2.35
CA ARG A 259 8.56 -11.15 -1.58
C ARG A 259 8.08 -10.36 -0.36
N PRO A 260 6.83 -10.56 0.11
CA PRO A 260 5.81 -9.55 -0.12
C PRO A 260 5.27 -8.97 1.20
N ALA A 261 5.26 -7.65 1.29
CA ALA A 261 4.39 -6.91 2.20
C ALA A 261 3.88 -5.70 1.42
N LEU A 262 3.05 -6.02 0.41
CA LEU A 262 2.26 -5.02 -0.29
C LEU A 262 1.13 -4.61 0.63
N ALA A 263 0.95 -3.30 0.75
CA ALA A 263 -0.17 -2.61 1.37
C ALA A 263 -1.50 -2.96 0.66
N LEU A 264 -1.94 -4.21 0.79
CA LEU A 264 -3.15 -4.76 0.15
C LEU A 264 -4.16 -5.32 1.16
N LEU A 265 -3.84 -5.32 2.46
CA LEU A 265 -4.83 -5.53 3.53
C LEU A 265 -5.69 -4.29 3.81
N ALA A 266 -5.36 -3.15 3.21
CA ALA A 266 -6.16 -1.94 3.29
C ALA A 266 -7.07 -1.77 2.06
N LEU A 267 -7.73 -2.80 1.51
CA LEU A 267 -8.58 -2.55 0.33
C LEU A 267 -9.77 -3.50 0.08
N VAL A 268 -9.76 -4.71 0.66
CA VAL A 268 -10.75 -5.74 0.31
C VAL A 268 -12.15 -5.53 0.95
N VAL A 269 -12.37 -4.53 1.81
CA VAL A 269 -13.65 -4.36 2.56
C VAL A 269 -14.61 -3.30 1.97
N VAL A 270 -14.33 -2.71 0.80
CA VAL A 270 -15.16 -1.61 0.27
C VAL A 270 -16.54 -2.05 -0.26
N VAL A 271 -16.80 -3.34 -0.51
CA VAL A 271 -18.10 -3.75 -1.09
C VAL A 271 -19.22 -3.91 -0.04
N GLN A 272 -18.94 -4.10 1.25
CA GLN A 272 -20.02 -4.37 2.23
C GLN A 272 -20.54 -3.15 3.00
N ASN A 273 -19.80 -2.03 3.08
CA ASN A 273 -20.20 -0.87 3.89
C ASN A 273 -20.80 0.32 3.13
N ALA A 274 -20.78 0.32 1.79
CA ALA A 274 -21.39 1.40 1.01
C ALA A 274 -22.94 1.35 0.99
N ALA A 275 -23.56 0.22 1.35
CA ALA A 275 -25.00 0.04 1.29
C ALA A 275 -25.76 0.40 2.58
N LEU A 276 -25.08 0.67 3.71
CA LEU A 276 -25.73 0.75 5.03
C LEU A 276 -25.65 2.12 5.74
N LEU A 277 -24.98 3.14 5.21
CA LEU A 277 -24.79 4.43 5.91
C LEU A 277 -25.18 5.67 5.07
N ARG A 278 -26.25 5.58 4.27
CA ARG A 278 -27.03 6.77 3.87
C ARG A 278 -28.02 7.13 4.99
N SER A 279 -27.52 7.63 6.11
CA SER A 279 -28.33 8.40 7.06
C SER A 279 -27.48 9.18 8.06
N GLY A 280 -27.46 10.52 7.91
CA GLY A 280 -27.36 11.44 9.05
C GLY A 280 -26.06 12.22 9.21
N GLY A 281 -26.14 13.53 8.96
CA GLY A 281 -25.56 14.57 9.81
C GLY A 281 -24.09 14.93 9.62
N GLU A 282 -23.83 16.22 9.38
CA GLU A 282 -22.52 16.86 9.23
C GLU A 282 -21.71 16.84 10.53
N GLU A 283 -20.51 16.27 10.48
CA GLU A 283 -19.31 16.72 11.18
C GLU A 283 -18.12 16.22 10.34
N GLU A 284 -17.15 17.11 10.07
CA GLU A 284 -15.95 16.83 9.26
C GLU A 284 -14.98 15.95 10.08
N GLU A 285 -15.41 14.71 10.34
CA GLU A 285 -14.70 13.75 11.15
C GLU A 285 -13.59 13.11 10.32
N VAL A 286 -12.34 13.41 10.65
CA VAL A 286 -11.16 12.75 10.08
C VAL A 286 -11.21 11.29 10.50
N ARG A 287 -11.50 10.41 9.52
CA ARG A 287 -11.58 8.97 9.77
C ARG A 287 -10.21 8.35 9.60
N PHE A 288 -9.63 7.89 10.70
CA PHE A 288 -8.39 7.12 10.68
C PHE A 288 -8.67 5.71 10.21
N ARG A 289 -7.89 5.26 9.23
CA ARG A 289 -7.87 3.86 8.84
C ARG A 289 -6.85 3.13 9.70
N ALA A 290 -7.34 2.31 10.63
CA ALA A 290 -6.47 1.37 11.32
C ALA A 290 -6.11 0.21 10.37
N LEU A 291 -4.82 0.07 10.04
CA LEU A 291 -4.26 -1.23 9.65
C LEU A 291 -4.37 -2.18 10.86
N PRO A 292 -4.60 -3.50 10.65
CA PRO A 292 -4.68 -4.45 11.75
C PRO A 292 -3.29 -4.65 12.37
N GLY A 293 -2.98 -3.81 13.35
CA GLY A 293 -1.83 -3.91 14.23
C GLY A 293 -2.32 -3.67 15.65
N ALA A 294 -2.33 -4.74 16.43
CA ALA A 294 -2.92 -4.88 17.76
C ALA A 294 -4.45 -4.76 17.79
N ALA A 295 -5.12 -5.85 18.16
CA ALA A 295 -6.54 -5.88 18.47
C ALA A 295 -6.92 -4.72 19.40
N ALA A 296 -7.58 -3.71 18.87
CA ALA A 296 -8.45 -2.86 19.68
C ALA A 296 -9.53 -3.77 20.29
N PRO A 297 -9.93 -3.56 21.55
CA PRO A 297 -10.91 -4.42 22.19
C PRO A 297 -12.18 -4.40 21.34
N ALA A 298 -12.53 -5.56 20.79
CA ALA A 298 -13.76 -5.75 20.05
C ALA A 298 -14.92 -5.18 20.87
N ALA A 299 -15.83 -4.46 20.21
CA ALA A 299 -17.09 -4.05 20.78
C ALA A 299 -17.67 -5.19 21.64
N ALA A 300 -18.09 -4.86 22.86
CA ALA A 300 -18.51 -5.81 23.90
C ALA A 300 -19.68 -6.69 23.42
N GLY A 301 -19.36 -7.77 22.72
CA GLY A 301 -20.28 -8.86 22.38
C GLY A 301 -20.17 -9.97 23.41
N GLU A 302 -21.30 -10.62 23.72
CA GLU A 302 -21.32 -11.76 24.62
C GLU A 302 -20.60 -12.94 23.95
N GLN A 303 -19.57 -13.47 24.60
CA GLN A 303 -18.84 -14.65 24.15
C GLN A 303 -19.54 -15.90 24.68
N LEU A 304 -19.52 -16.99 23.92
CA LEU A 304 -20.13 -18.28 24.28
C LEU A 304 -19.26 -19.44 23.80
N LEU A 305 -19.33 -20.55 24.52
CA LEU A 305 -18.81 -21.85 24.11
C LEU A 305 -19.97 -22.73 23.62
N LEU A 306 -19.86 -23.24 22.39
CA LEU A 306 -20.85 -24.08 21.74
C LEU A 306 -20.27 -25.46 21.46
N ARG A 307 -20.98 -26.53 21.80
CA ARG A 307 -20.69 -27.88 21.31
C ARG A 307 -21.81 -28.38 20.42
N TRP A 308 -21.47 -28.90 19.25
CA TRP A 308 -22.42 -29.54 18.33
C TRP A 308 -22.67 -30.99 18.73
N LYS A 309 -23.87 -31.51 18.43
CA LYS A 309 -24.12 -32.94 18.58
C LYS A 309 -23.30 -33.76 17.58
N PRO A 310 -22.96 -35.02 17.90
CA PRO A 310 -22.34 -35.92 16.95
C PRO A 310 -23.17 -36.04 15.66
N ALA A 311 -22.50 -36.05 14.50
CA ALA A 311 -23.11 -36.11 13.17
C ALA A 311 -23.94 -34.88 12.74
N THR A 312 -23.72 -33.72 13.36
CA THR A 312 -24.29 -32.44 12.86
C THR A 312 -23.69 -32.10 11.49
N ASP A 313 -24.56 -31.83 10.51
CA ASP A 313 -24.13 -31.32 9.21
C ASP A 313 -23.63 -29.88 9.34
N MET A 314 -22.49 -29.58 8.71
CA MET A 314 -21.85 -28.27 8.83
C MET A 314 -22.56 -27.17 8.06
N ALA A 315 -23.32 -27.50 7.01
CA ALA A 315 -24.19 -26.54 6.33
C ALA A 315 -25.34 -26.09 7.23
N ASP A 316 -25.96 -27.03 7.96
CA ASP A 316 -27.04 -26.74 8.91
C ASP A 316 -26.53 -25.95 10.13
N ALA A 317 -25.32 -26.28 10.61
CA ALA A 317 -24.65 -25.53 11.66
C ALA A 317 -24.35 -24.08 11.24
N GLN A 318 -23.88 -23.87 10.00
CA GLN A 318 -23.59 -22.54 9.48
C GLN A 318 -24.86 -21.70 9.29
N ALA A 319 -25.95 -22.32 8.82
CA ALA A 319 -27.26 -21.67 8.73
C ALA A 319 -27.79 -21.25 10.11
N LEU A 320 -27.63 -22.09 11.13
CA LEU A 320 -28.02 -21.78 12.50
C LEU A 320 -27.19 -20.62 13.10
N LEU A 321 -25.87 -20.62 12.89
CA LEU A 321 -24.99 -19.55 13.38
C LEU A 321 -25.33 -18.20 12.73
N ALA A 322 -25.61 -18.20 11.42
CA ALA A 322 -26.04 -17.01 10.70
C ALA A 322 -27.40 -16.50 11.23
N ALA A 323 -28.36 -17.39 11.49
CA ALA A 323 -29.66 -17.04 12.07
C ALA A 323 -29.56 -16.52 13.50
N ALA A 324 -28.58 -16.98 14.28
CA ALA A 324 -28.32 -16.53 15.65
C ALA A 324 -27.51 -15.21 15.71
N GLY A 325 -27.05 -14.67 14.58
CA GLY A 325 -26.12 -13.53 14.57
C GLY A 325 -24.79 -13.85 15.26
N ALA A 326 -24.35 -15.10 15.19
CA ALA A 326 -23.15 -15.60 15.87
C ALA A 326 -21.94 -15.61 14.93
N GLU A 327 -20.85 -14.99 15.40
CA GLU A 327 -19.55 -14.99 14.73
C GLU A 327 -18.66 -16.06 15.38
N VAL A 328 -18.05 -16.93 14.57
CA VAL A 328 -17.12 -17.95 15.07
C VAL A 328 -15.76 -17.32 15.35
N MET A 329 -15.37 -17.28 16.62
CA MET A 329 -14.06 -16.78 17.05
C MET A 329 -12.96 -17.85 16.98
N GLY A 330 -13.32 -19.14 17.02
CA GLY A 330 -12.37 -20.24 16.85
C GLY A 330 -12.90 -21.58 17.37
N GLY A 331 -12.31 -22.69 16.93
CA GLY A 331 -12.71 -24.04 17.30
C GLY A 331 -12.58 -25.03 16.13
N PRO A 332 -12.81 -26.33 16.34
CA PRO A 332 -13.09 -26.96 17.64
C PRO A 332 -11.84 -27.06 18.53
N ASP A 333 -11.99 -26.88 19.85
CA ASP A 333 -10.93 -27.20 20.81
C ASP A 333 -10.75 -28.72 20.98
N ALA A 334 -9.79 -29.14 21.82
CA ALA A 334 -9.55 -30.57 22.10
C ALA A 334 -10.77 -31.30 22.71
N GLN A 335 -11.80 -30.56 23.12
CA GLN A 335 -13.06 -31.05 23.69
C GLN A 335 -14.24 -30.88 22.71
N GLY A 336 -13.98 -30.48 21.45
CA GLY A 336 -15.00 -30.31 20.41
C GLY A 336 -15.81 -29.01 20.52
N ARG A 337 -15.39 -28.05 21.34
CA ARG A 337 -16.12 -26.80 21.59
C ARG A 337 -15.66 -25.68 20.68
N TRP A 338 -16.61 -24.82 20.31
CA TRP A 338 -16.45 -23.68 19.44
C TRP A 338 -16.67 -22.39 20.24
N ARG A 339 -15.77 -21.44 20.11
CA ARG A 339 -15.89 -20.10 20.68
C ARG A 339 -16.64 -19.22 19.70
N LEU A 340 -17.74 -18.63 20.16
CA LEU A 340 -18.61 -17.77 19.39
C LEU A 340 -18.73 -16.39 20.06
N ARG A 341 -19.06 -15.38 19.26
CA ARG A 341 -19.43 -14.04 19.70
C ARG A 341 -20.81 -13.69 19.16
N LEU A 342 -21.67 -13.15 20.01
CA LEU A 342 -22.95 -12.58 19.60
C LEU A 342 -22.85 -11.05 19.52
N ALA A 343 -23.41 -10.45 18.47
CA ALA A 343 -23.46 -9.00 18.31
C ALA A 343 -24.43 -8.35 19.33
N GLY A 344 -24.01 -7.24 19.95
CA GLY A 344 -24.59 -6.68 21.18
C GLY A 344 -26.03 -6.15 21.14
N GLY A 345 -26.73 -6.20 20.01
CA GLY A 345 -28.16 -5.86 19.92
C GLY A 345 -29.10 -7.04 20.19
N ASP A 346 -28.69 -8.25 19.78
CA ASP A 346 -29.56 -9.44 19.73
C ASP A 346 -28.98 -10.63 20.52
N ALA A 347 -27.98 -10.39 21.38
CA ALA A 347 -27.24 -11.46 22.07
C ALA A 347 -28.13 -12.40 22.92
N VAL A 348 -29.14 -11.86 23.59
CA VAL A 348 -30.10 -12.68 24.37
C VAL A 348 -30.92 -13.59 23.46
N GLN A 349 -31.36 -13.07 22.31
CA GLN A 349 -32.16 -13.82 21.33
C GLN A 349 -31.31 -14.86 20.58
N GLY A 350 -30.09 -14.50 20.17
CA GLY A 350 -29.14 -15.40 19.53
C GLY A 350 -28.75 -16.56 20.44
N ARG A 351 -28.50 -16.29 21.73
CA ARG A 351 -28.21 -17.33 22.73
C ARG A 351 -29.40 -18.28 22.94
N ALA A 352 -30.62 -17.74 23.04
CA ALA A 352 -31.83 -18.55 23.17
C ALA A 352 -32.06 -19.44 21.94
N LEU A 353 -31.79 -18.92 20.74
CA LEU A 353 -31.91 -19.65 19.47
C LEU A 353 -30.90 -20.79 19.37
N LEU A 354 -29.65 -20.57 19.78
CA LEU A 354 -28.62 -21.62 19.86
C LEU A 354 -28.98 -22.68 20.90
N ALA A 355 -29.44 -22.29 22.09
CA ALA A 355 -29.80 -23.23 23.15
C ALA A 355 -31.04 -24.07 22.83
N ALA A 356 -31.97 -23.54 22.03
CA ALA A 356 -33.17 -24.26 21.61
C ALA A 356 -32.96 -25.17 20.39
N SER A 357 -31.80 -25.10 19.73
CA SER A 357 -31.55 -25.84 18.50
C SER A 357 -31.33 -27.33 18.75
N PRO A 358 -31.94 -28.22 17.95
CA PRO A 358 -31.71 -29.66 18.05
C PRO A 358 -30.30 -30.08 17.65
N LEU A 359 -29.54 -29.22 16.95
CA LEU A 359 -28.17 -29.45 16.49
C LEU A 359 -27.13 -29.20 17.58
N VAL A 360 -27.49 -28.44 18.61
CA VAL A 360 -26.59 -28.00 19.67
C VAL A 360 -26.66 -28.98 20.84
N GLU A 361 -25.48 -29.37 21.33
CA GLU A 361 -25.35 -30.22 22.51
C GLU A 361 -25.24 -29.39 23.79
N SER A 362 -24.43 -28.32 23.78
CA SER A 362 -24.36 -27.37 24.90
C SER A 362 -24.03 -25.95 24.44
N VAL A 363 -24.57 -24.97 25.16
CA VAL A 363 -24.20 -23.54 25.09
C VAL A 363 -23.80 -23.09 26.48
N GLU A 364 -22.54 -22.75 26.66
CA GLU A 364 -21.95 -22.35 27.93
C GLU A 364 -21.40 -20.92 27.85
N PRO A 365 -21.39 -20.16 28.96
CA PRO A 365 -20.55 -18.97 29.06
C PRO A 365 -19.05 -19.36 28.92
N PRO A 366 -18.18 -18.40 28.53
CA PRO A 366 -16.79 -18.66 28.19
C PRO A 366 -15.93 -19.15 29.37
#